data_AF-A0A0F9I8H6-F1
#
_entry.id   AF-A0A0F9I8H6-F1
#
_cell.length_a   1.000
_cell.length_b   1.000
_cell.length_c   1.000
_cell.angle_alpha   90.00
_cell.angle_beta   90.00
_cell.angle_gamma   90.00
#
_symmetry.space_group_name_H-M   'P 1'
#
loop_
_entity.id
_entity.type
_entity.pdbx_description
1 polymer ?
#
loop_
_entity_poly.entity_id
_entity_poly.type
_entity_poly.pdbx_seq_one_letter_code
_entity_poly.pdbx_strand_id
1 'polypeptide(L)'
;MKKDSAKTITKPPDLVPHRTPKRPHLTQRGKFRSDKYKTWCKPGFLALKFTDETAQPWIWGYALLRGRIDREFQEDVHYALVKLGYQPGLVYSLVLRVLKYMQFHQKA
;
A
#
# COMPACT_ATOMS: atom_id res chain seq x y z
N MET A 1 5.47 54.82 33.32
CA MET A 1 5.14 53.46 33.80
C MET A 1 4.54 52.67 32.64
N LYS A 2 5.31 51.75 32.05
CA LYS A 2 4.90 50.87 30.95
C LYS A 2 3.98 49.78 31.52
N LYS A 3 2.80 49.59 30.92
CA LYS A 3 1.95 48.43 31.18
C LYS A 3 2.11 47.47 30.01
N ASP A 4 2.73 46.33 30.30
CA ASP A 4 2.97 45.26 29.34
C ASP A 4 1.63 44.64 28.91
N SER A 5 1.29 44.79 27.63
CA SER A 5 0.16 44.11 27.03
C SER A 5 0.54 42.65 26.77
N ALA A 6 -0.10 41.75 27.50
CA ALA A 6 0.00 40.31 27.28
C ALA A 6 -0.43 39.98 25.85
N LYS A 7 0.52 39.47 25.06
CA LYS A 7 0.32 39.05 23.68
C LYS A 7 -0.44 37.73 23.70
N THR A 8 -1.73 37.75 23.36
CA THR A 8 -2.55 36.56 23.16
C THR A 8 -1.93 35.72 22.04
N ILE A 9 -1.27 34.62 22.40
CA ILE A 9 -0.79 33.63 21.44
C ILE A 9 -2.03 32.87 20.94
N THR A 10 -2.56 33.27 19.80
CA THR A 10 -3.53 32.47 19.05
C THR A 10 -2.86 31.17 18.63
N LYS A 11 -3.26 30.07 19.29
CA LYS A 11 -2.93 28.70 18.88
C LYS A 11 -3.35 28.54 17.40
N PRO A 12 -2.47 28.06 16.51
CA PRO A 12 -2.85 27.86 15.11
C PRO A 12 -4.04 26.90 15.03
N PRO A 13 -5.01 27.16 14.15
CA PRO A 13 -6.19 26.30 14.01
C PRO A 13 -5.73 24.87 13.73
N ASP A 14 -6.29 23.93 14.48
CA ASP A 14 -5.98 22.51 14.41
C ASP A 14 -5.81 22.07 12.97
N LEU A 15 -4.60 21.59 12.67
CA LEU A 15 -4.26 20.93 11.42
C LEU A 15 -5.38 19.94 11.11
N VAL A 16 -6.04 20.15 9.98
CA VAL A 16 -7.03 19.23 9.40
C VAL A 16 -6.55 17.81 9.67
N PRO A 17 -7.33 16.94 10.35
CA PRO A 17 -6.90 15.59 10.61
C PRO A 17 -6.57 14.99 9.24
N HIS A 18 -5.28 14.79 8.97
CA HIS A 18 -4.84 14.04 7.82
C HIS A 18 -5.52 12.69 8.00
N ARG A 19 -6.63 12.47 7.28
CA ARG A 19 -7.23 11.16 7.10
C ARG A 19 -6.18 10.38 6.33
N THR A 20 -5.19 9.84 7.05
CA THR A 20 -4.31 8.84 6.50
C THR A 20 -5.25 7.78 5.96
N PRO A 21 -5.23 7.49 4.64
CA PRO A 21 -6.07 6.45 4.09
C PRO A 21 -5.82 5.22 4.94
N LYS A 22 -6.89 4.67 5.51
CA LYS A 22 -6.79 3.49 6.36
C LYS A 22 -6.27 2.39 5.46
N ARG A 23 -4.99 2.03 5.62
CA ARG A 23 -4.31 0.98 4.86
C ARG A 23 -4.38 -0.30 5.70
N PRO A 24 -5.47 -1.08 5.58
CA PRO A 24 -5.77 -2.15 6.52
C PRO A 24 -4.73 -3.27 6.51
N HIS A 25 -3.97 -3.39 5.41
CA HIS A 25 -2.96 -4.42 5.25
C HIS A 25 -1.55 -3.92 5.52
N LEU A 26 -1.36 -2.73 6.10
CA LEU A 26 -0.05 -2.24 6.49
C LEU A 26 0.11 -2.17 8.01
N THR A 27 1.34 -2.43 8.44
CA THR A 27 1.81 -2.03 9.77
C THR A 27 2.03 -0.51 9.81
N GLN A 28 2.14 0.07 11.01
CA GLN A 28 2.51 1.48 11.18
C GLN A 28 3.82 1.86 10.48
N ARG A 29 4.74 0.89 10.30
CA ARG A 29 6.01 1.08 9.58
C ARG A 29 5.87 0.91 8.06
N GLY A 30 4.67 0.68 7.53
CA GLY A 30 4.41 0.50 6.10
C GLY A 30 4.82 -0.87 5.54
N LYS A 31 5.15 -1.85 6.40
CA LYS A 31 5.30 -3.25 5.96
C LYS A 31 3.94 -3.89 5.76
N PHE A 32 3.78 -4.65 4.70
CA PHE A 32 2.58 -5.46 4.47
C PHE A 32 2.33 -6.42 5.66
N ARG A 33 1.07 -6.61 6.03
CA ARG A 33 0.62 -7.53 7.07
C ARG A 33 -0.73 -8.10 6.64
N SER A 34 -0.77 -9.42 6.45
CA SER A 34 -2.02 -10.11 6.18
C SER A 34 -2.98 -9.97 7.37
N ASP A 35 -4.20 -9.56 7.07
CA ASP A 35 -5.35 -9.55 7.95
C ASP A 35 -5.91 -10.96 8.19
N LYS A 36 -5.85 -11.83 7.17
CA LYS A 36 -6.36 -13.21 7.22
C LYS A 36 -5.43 -14.17 7.94
N TYR A 37 -4.11 -14.00 7.81
CA TYR A 37 -3.12 -14.97 8.28
C TYR A 37 -2.21 -14.41 9.39
N LYS A 38 -2.81 -13.80 10.41
CA LYS A 38 -2.07 -13.08 11.47
C LYS A 38 -1.15 -13.98 12.31
N THR A 39 -1.47 -15.26 12.46
CA THR A 39 -0.75 -16.19 13.35
C THR A 39 0.55 -16.70 12.75
N TRP A 40 0.60 -16.96 11.44
CA TRP A 40 1.78 -17.57 10.79
C TRP A 40 2.43 -16.65 9.74
N CYS A 41 1.72 -15.68 9.18
CA CYS A 41 2.27 -14.75 8.19
C CYS A 41 2.87 -13.53 8.89
N LYS A 42 4.20 -13.53 9.03
CA LYS A 42 4.94 -12.40 9.62
C LYS A 42 4.78 -11.12 8.77
N PRO A 43 4.87 -9.91 9.37
CA PRO A 43 4.89 -8.68 8.58
C PRO A 43 6.03 -8.67 7.54
N GLY A 44 5.73 -8.20 6.33
CA GLY A 44 6.62 -8.24 5.17
C GLY A 44 6.57 -9.54 4.38
N PHE A 45 5.55 -10.37 4.62
CA PHE A 45 5.31 -11.61 3.88
C PHE A 45 3.89 -11.65 3.30
N LEU A 46 3.77 -12.27 2.13
CA LEU A 46 2.52 -12.68 1.49
C LEU A 46 2.77 -14.08 0.87
N ALA A 47 2.89 -15.09 1.74
CA ALA A 47 3.50 -16.40 1.46
C ALA A 47 4.99 -16.33 1.06
N LEU A 48 5.35 -15.38 0.20
CA LEU A 48 6.71 -15.00 -0.17
C LEU A 48 7.16 -13.74 0.59
N LYS A 49 8.47 -13.55 0.70
CA LYS A 49 9.07 -12.40 1.41
C LYS A 49 9.16 -11.19 0.48
N PHE A 50 8.74 -10.01 0.95
CA PHE A 50 8.76 -8.79 0.13
C PHE A 50 10.19 -8.28 -0.19
N THR A 51 11.19 -8.67 0.59
CA THR A 51 12.59 -8.28 0.36
C THR A 51 13.34 -9.27 -0.55
N ASP A 52 12.70 -10.32 -1.02
CA ASP A 52 13.29 -11.27 -1.98
C ASP A 52 13.02 -10.76 -3.39
N GLU A 53 14.07 -10.30 -4.08
CA GLU A 53 13.99 -9.71 -5.42
C GLU A 53 13.35 -10.67 -6.43
N THR A 54 13.58 -11.98 -6.29
CA THR A 54 12.99 -12.99 -7.19
C THR A 54 11.50 -13.17 -6.94
N ALA A 55 11.02 -12.87 -5.73
CA ALA A 55 9.61 -12.95 -5.35
C ALA A 55 8.79 -11.71 -5.72
N GLN A 56 9.43 -10.52 -5.76
CA GLN A 56 8.74 -9.24 -5.94
C GLN A 56 7.84 -9.17 -7.20
N PRO A 57 8.25 -9.67 -8.39
CA PRO A 57 7.39 -9.69 -9.56
C PRO A 57 6.12 -10.53 -9.37
N TRP A 58 6.24 -11.67 -8.70
CA TRP A 58 5.12 -12.58 -8.43
C TRP A 58 4.14 -11.99 -7.42
N ILE A 59 4.66 -11.37 -6.35
CA ILE A 59 3.86 -10.65 -5.36
C ILE A 59 3.09 -9.51 -6.04
N TRP A 60 3.77 -8.73 -6.89
CA TRP A 60 3.15 -7.64 -7.64
C TRP A 60 2.03 -8.13 -8.57
N GLY A 61 2.31 -9.19 -9.33
CA GLY A 61 1.35 -9.75 -10.29
C GLY A 61 0.13 -10.37 -9.62
N TYR A 62 0.33 -11.11 -8.53
CA TYR A 62 -0.77 -11.64 -7.73
C TYR A 62 -1.68 -10.52 -7.20
N ALA A 63 -1.10 -9.43 -6.70
CA ALA A 63 -1.87 -8.26 -6.27
C ALA A 63 -2.70 -7.63 -7.39
N LEU A 64 -2.15 -7.51 -8.61
CA LEU A 64 -2.89 -7.00 -9.79
C LEU A 64 -4.11 -7.87 -10.14
N LEU A 65 -3.96 -9.20 -10.06
CA LEU A 65 -5.04 -10.14 -10.30
C LEU A 65 -6.12 -10.03 -9.21
N ARG A 66 -5.70 -9.94 -7.95
CA ARG A 66 -6.61 -9.88 -6.81
C ARG A 66 -7.33 -8.55 -6.64
N GLY A 67 -6.79 -7.47 -7.20
CA GLY A 67 -7.37 -6.12 -7.09
C GLY A 67 -8.78 -5.93 -7.63
N ARG A 68 -9.32 -6.91 -8.40
CA ARG A 68 -10.75 -6.93 -8.77
C ARG A 68 -11.65 -7.24 -7.56
N ILE A 69 -11.17 -8.10 -6.66
CA ILE A 69 -11.89 -8.55 -5.48
C ILE A 69 -11.58 -7.62 -4.31
N ASP A 70 -10.32 -7.19 -4.21
CA ASP A 70 -9.82 -6.44 -3.06
C ASP A 70 -8.81 -5.39 -3.54
N ARG A 71 -9.33 -4.19 -3.82
CA ARG A 71 -8.54 -3.07 -4.35
C ARG A 71 -7.59 -2.51 -3.29
N GLU A 72 -8.02 -2.44 -2.03
CA GLU A 72 -7.18 -1.96 -0.92
C GLU A 72 -5.97 -2.89 -0.72
N PHE A 73 -6.17 -4.21 -0.79
CA PHE A 73 -5.08 -5.18 -0.80
C PHE A 73 -4.08 -4.93 -1.92
N GLN A 74 -4.56 -4.70 -3.15
CA GLN A 74 -3.66 -4.42 -4.27
C GLN A 74 -2.82 -3.16 -3.99
N GLU A 75 -3.47 -2.08 -3.59
CA GLU A 75 -2.83 -0.78 -3.35
C GLU A 75 -1.82 -0.84 -2.19
N ASP A 76 -2.10 -1.62 -1.15
CA ASP A 76 -1.20 -1.81 0.00
C ASP A 76 0.00 -2.70 -0.34
N VAL A 77 -0.20 -3.77 -1.11
CA VAL A 77 0.91 -4.64 -1.58
C VAL A 77 1.84 -3.85 -2.49
N HIS A 78 1.30 -3.13 -3.48
CA HIS A 78 2.08 -2.31 -4.40
C HIS A 78 2.83 -1.21 -3.66
N TYR A 79 2.18 -0.54 -2.71
CA TYR A 79 2.84 0.46 -1.87
C TYR A 79 4.01 -0.14 -1.08
N ALA A 80 3.82 -1.29 -0.43
CA ALA A 80 4.87 -1.93 0.36
C ALA A 80 6.06 -2.38 -0.50
N LEU A 81 5.83 -2.84 -1.73
CA LEU A 81 6.90 -3.19 -2.67
C LEU A 81 7.67 -1.96 -3.15
N VAL A 82 6.98 -0.89 -3.56
CA VAL A 82 7.63 0.37 -3.99
C VAL A 82 8.45 0.98 -2.86
N LYS A 83 7.93 0.93 -1.63
CA LYS A 83 8.66 1.42 -0.44
C LYS A 83 9.97 0.66 -0.19
N LEU A 84 10.05 -0.61 -0.63
CA LEU A 84 11.26 -1.43 -0.57
C LEU A 84 12.18 -1.23 -1.78
N GLY A 85 11.85 -0.32 -2.69
CA GLY A 85 12.64 -0.01 -3.88
C GLY A 85 12.28 -0.83 -5.11
N TYR A 86 11.29 -1.72 -5.05
CA TYR A 86 10.86 -2.47 -6.22
C TYR A 86 10.21 -1.55 -7.25
N GLN A 87 10.81 -1.50 -8.45
CA GLN A 87 10.27 -0.80 -9.60
C GLN A 87 9.72 -1.84 -10.58
N PRO A 88 8.39 -1.95 -10.73
CA PRO A 88 7.82 -2.93 -11.65
C PRO A 88 8.20 -2.55 -13.08
N GLY A 89 8.78 -3.50 -13.82
CA GLY A 89 9.06 -3.31 -15.24
C GLY A 89 7.80 -2.89 -16.00
N LEU A 90 7.91 -1.84 -16.81
CA LEU A 90 6.78 -1.24 -17.53
C LEU A 90 6.09 -2.24 -18.46
N VAL A 91 6.90 -3.05 -19.16
CA VAL A 91 6.44 -4.15 -20.03
C VAL A 91 5.72 -5.23 -19.23
N TYR A 92 6.30 -5.68 -18.11
CA TYR A 92 5.70 -6.72 -17.26
C TYR A 92 4.34 -6.29 -16.70
N SER A 93 4.24 -5.03 -16.26
CA SER A 93 2.99 -4.45 -15.78
C SER A 93 1.92 -4.35 -16.86
N LEU A 94 2.31 -3.98 -18.08
CA LEU A 94 1.40 -3.93 -19.23
C LEU A 94 0.93 -5.33 -19.62
N VAL A 95 1.82 -6.30 -19.73
CA VAL A 95 1.48 -7.70 -20.07
C VAL A 95 0.47 -8.26 -19.07
N LEU A 96 0.70 -8.09 -17.76
CA LEU A 96 -0.24 -8.58 -16.75
C LEU A 96 -1.60 -7.87 -16.81
N ARG A 97 -1.64 -6.58 -17.15
CA ARG A 97 -2.90 -5.84 -17.36
C ARG A 97 -3.62 -6.30 -18.61
N VAL A 98 -2.91 -6.58 -19.70
CA VAL A 98 -3.48 -7.13 -20.94
C VAL A 98 -4.02 -8.53 -20.71
N LEU A 99 -3.28 -9.42 -20.03
CA LEU A 99 -3.78 -10.75 -19.66
C LEU A 99 -5.05 -10.66 -18.81
N LYS A 100 -5.11 -9.74 -17.85
CA LYS A 100 -6.32 -9.46 -17.07
C LYS A 100 -7.48 -8.97 -17.95
N TYR A 101 -7.22 -8.09 -18.90
CA TYR A 101 -8.22 -7.60 -19.85
C TYR A 101 -8.76 -8.72 -20.74
N MET A 102 -7.89 -9.58 -21.28
CA MET A 102 -8.31 -10.72 -22.10
C MET A 102 -9.14 -11.75 -21.31
N GLN A 103 -8.73 -12.07 -20.07
CA GLN A 103 -9.51 -12.95 -19.19
C GLN A 103 -10.91 -12.39 -18.86
N PHE A 104 -11.05 -11.06 -18.84
CA PHE A 104 -12.34 -10.41 -18.63
C PHE A 104 -13.28 -10.59 -19.83
N HIS A 105 -12.75 -10.43 -21.05
CA HIS A 105 -13.53 -10.50 -22.28
C HIS A 105 -13.83 -11.92 -22.78
N GLN A 106 -13.17 -12.95 -22.25
CA GLN A 106 -13.54 -14.34 -22.52
C GLN A 106 -14.75 -14.84 -21.69
N LYS A 107 -15.19 -14.08 -20.68
CA LYS A 107 -16.30 -14.46 -19.77
C LYS A 107 -17.56 -13.61 -19.95
N ALA A 108 -17.59 -12.75 -20.96
CA ALA A 108 -18.75 -11.93 -21.36
C ALA A 108 -19.33 -12.50 -22.65
#